data_AF-A0A1B6F7L3-F1
#
_entry.id   AF-A0A1B6F7L3-F1
#
_cell.length_a   1.000
_cell.length_b   1.000
_cell.length_c   1.000
_cell.angle_alpha   90.00
_cell.angle_beta   90.00
_cell.angle_gamma   90.00
#
_symmetry.space_group_name_H-M   'P 1'
#
loop_
_entity.id
_entity.type
_entity.pdbx_description
1 polymer ?
#
loop_
_entity_poly.entity_id
_entity_poly.type
_entity_poly.pdbx_seq_one_letter_code
_entity_poly.pdbx_strand_id
1 'polypeptide(L)'
;LVAKGFAQKPGVDFEETFAPVTKLSSIRLLLGLAAEEDLKIDQMDVSTAFLNGEIKEKVFMEIPDNLEKYLHNIMIEESCNEDKNLFFKAKKMLEDLKESQDKNVCLLNKAIYGLKQSGRQWYMKLDTKLKELKFTPSFADPCVYISDSGGEKIIIAVYVDDLVIFYKDNKKANLIKSQLMKCFEMRDLG
;
A
#
# COMPACT_ATOMS: atom_id res chain seq x y z
N LEU A 1 -10.47 -4.33 -9.87
CA LEU A 1 -11.58 -4.16 -8.89
C LEU A 1 -11.34 -2.85 -8.15
N VAL A 2 -12.34 -1.97 -8.05
CA VAL A 2 -12.27 -0.80 -7.16
C VAL A 2 -13.44 -0.93 -6.19
N ALA A 3 -13.17 -0.92 -4.89
CA ALA A 3 -14.23 -0.93 -3.90
C ALA A 3 -15.02 0.38 -4.01
N LYS A 4 -16.31 0.25 -4.27
CA LYS A 4 -17.25 1.36 -4.21
C LYS A 4 -17.73 1.48 -2.76
N GLY A 5 -17.06 2.32 -1.96
CA GLY A 5 -17.32 2.51 -0.52
C GLY A 5 -18.62 3.22 -0.15
N PHE A 6 -19.69 3.05 -0.94
CA PHE A 6 -20.92 3.85 -0.86
C PHE A 6 -21.75 3.66 0.43
N ALA A 7 -21.44 2.66 1.26
CA ALA A 7 -22.23 2.31 2.45
C ALA A 7 -21.51 2.53 3.80
N GLN A 8 -20.37 3.23 3.82
CA GLN A 8 -19.69 3.56 5.09
C GLN A 8 -20.58 4.47 5.96
N LYS A 9 -20.59 4.27 7.29
CA LYS A 9 -21.37 5.07 8.26
C LYS A 9 -20.56 6.18 8.96
N PRO A 10 -20.95 7.47 8.84
CA PRO A 10 -20.33 8.58 9.56
C PRO A 10 -20.25 8.35 11.07
N GLY A 11 -19.09 8.65 11.68
CA GLY A 11 -18.84 8.46 13.12
C GLY A 11 -18.46 7.03 13.56
N VAL A 12 -18.49 6.05 12.64
CA VAL A 12 -18.02 4.67 12.90
C VAL A 12 -16.87 4.31 11.95
N ASP A 13 -17.02 4.63 10.66
CA ASP A 13 -16.05 4.30 9.62
C ASP A 13 -15.22 5.51 9.15
N PHE A 14 -15.45 6.71 9.72
CA PHE A 14 -15.05 8.01 9.15
C PHE A 14 -14.01 8.81 9.95
N GLU A 15 -13.76 8.50 11.22
CA GLU A 15 -13.07 9.47 12.07
C GLU A 15 -11.57 9.64 11.75
N GLU A 16 -10.95 8.70 11.02
CA GLU A 16 -9.57 8.82 10.55
C GLU A 16 -9.37 8.23 9.14
N THR A 17 -9.68 9.02 8.10
CA THR A 17 -9.86 8.53 6.72
C THR A 17 -8.79 8.92 5.69
N PHE A 18 -7.71 9.61 6.08
CA PHE A 18 -6.74 10.12 5.12
C PHE A 18 -5.33 9.60 5.39
N ALA A 19 -4.72 9.02 4.36
CA ALA A 19 -3.28 8.85 4.31
C ALA A 19 -2.65 10.22 4.09
N PRO A 20 -1.73 10.68 4.97
CA PRO A 20 -1.00 11.90 4.69
C PRO A 20 -0.08 11.66 3.47
N VAL A 21 0.09 12.69 2.66
CA VAL A 21 1.03 12.71 1.53
C VAL A 21 2.01 13.84 1.73
N THR A 22 3.24 13.66 1.25
CA THR A 22 4.23 14.73 1.29
C THR A 22 3.70 15.96 0.56
N LYS A 23 3.81 17.13 1.19
CA LYS A 23 3.37 18.39 0.57
C LYS A 23 4.26 18.70 -0.63
N LEU A 24 3.68 19.23 -1.70
CA LEU A 24 4.44 19.68 -2.87
C LEU A 24 5.50 20.75 -2.50
N SER A 25 5.24 21.58 -1.48
CA SER A 25 6.23 22.52 -0.96
C SER A 25 7.46 21.82 -0.39
N SER A 26 7.27 20.70 0.32
CA SER A 26 8.34 19.89 0.89
C SER A 26 9.14 19.20 -0.21
N ILE A 27 8.47 18.63 -1.22
CA ILE A 27 9.15 18.05 -2.38
C ILE A 27 10.01 19.10 -3.08
N ARG A 28 9.45 20.29 -3.37
CA ARG A 28 10.21 21.38 -4.02
C ARG A 28 11.40 21.82 -3.19
N LEU A 29 11.25 21.92 -1.87
CA LEU A 29 12.35 22.24 -0.97
C LEU A 29 13.45 21.16 -1.01
N LEU A 30 13.07 19.89 -0.97
CA LEU A 30 14.01 18.77 -1.04
C LEU A 30 14.74 18.70 -2.39
N LEU A 31 14.05 19.01 -3.50
CA LEU A 31 14.68 19.14 -4.82
C LEU A 31 15.70 20.29 -4.85
N GLY A 32 15.36 21.45 -4.27
CA GLY A 32 16.30 22.57 -4.14
C GLY A 32 17.51 22.20 -3.28
N LEU A 33 17.27 21.52 -2.15
CA LEU A 33 18.34 21.00 -1.29
C LEU A 33 19.21 20.00 -2.03
N ALA A 34 18.62 19.12 -2.84
CA ALA A 34 19.36 18.15 -3.62
C ALA A 34 20.29 18.80 -4.65
N ALA A 35 19.81 19.87 -5.30
CA ALA A 35 20.63 20.64 -6.24
C ALA A 35 21.78 21.38 -5.53
N GLU A 36 21.54 21.94 -4.34
CA GLU A 36 22.55 22.68 -3.58
C GLU A 36 23.61 21.74 -2.98
N GLU A 37 23.19 20.60 -2.44
CA GLU A 37 24.04 19.66 -1.72
C GLU A 37 24.61 18.54 -2.60
N ASP A 38 24.31 18.52 -3.90
CA ASP A 38 24.63 17.44 -4.84
C ASP A 38 24.12 16.07 -4.34
N LEU A 39 22.85 16.04 -3.92
CA LEU A 39 22.17 14.79 -3.54
C LEU A 39 21.68 14.08 -4.80
N LYS A 40 21.86 12.77 -4.81
CA LYS A 40 21.20 11.86 -5.74
C LYS A 40 19.77 11.66 -5.32
N ILE A 41 18.91 11.44 -6.31
CA ILE A 41 17.48 11.28 -6.14
C ILE A 41 17.07 10.03 -6.90
N ASP A 42 16.47 9.11 -6.17
CA ASP A 42 15.92 7.89 -6.75
C ASP A 42 14.44 7.73 -6.38
N GLN A 43 13.63 7.20 -7.29
CA GLN A 43 12.21 6.91 -7.04
C GLN A 43 11.98 5.40 -6.91
N MET A 44 11.29 5.00 -5.85
CA MET A 44 10.78 3.65 -5.67
C MET A 44 9.25 3.63 -5.67
N ASP A 45 8.66 2.83 -6.55
CA ASP A 45 7.23 2.62 -6.68
C ASP A 45 6.83 1.33 -5.94
N VAL A 46 5.83 1.40 -5.05
CA VAL A 46 5.33 0.22 -4.33
C VAL A 46 4.22 -0.45 -5.11
N SER A 47 4.51 -1.65 -5.60
CA SER A 47 3.50 -2.51 -6.22
C SER A 47 2.42 -2.86 -5.20
N THR A 48 1.17 -2.56 -5.53
CA THR A 48 0.00 -2.92 -4.71
C THR A 48 0.05 -2.39 -3.27
N ALA A 49 0.56 -1.17 -3.07
CA ALA A 49 0.68 -0.49 -1.78
C ALA A 49 -0.52 -0.72 -0.82
N PHE A 50 -1.74 -0.60 -1.34
CA PHE A 50 -2.97 -0.78 -0.56
C PHE A 50 -3.21 -2.22 -0.10
N LEU A 51 -2.82 -3.24 -0.89
CA LEU A 51 -2.99 -4.67 -0.54
C LEU A 51 -2.07 -5.11 0.61
N ASN A 52 -1.06 -4.30 0.94
CA ASN A 52 -0.16 -4.56 2.05
C ASN A 52 -0.81 -4.24 3.41
N GLY A 53 -1.91 -3.47 3.44
CA GLY A 53 -2.65 -3.15 4.66
C GLY A 53 -3.65 -4.24 5.05
N GLU A 54 -3.68 -4.61 6.33
CA GLU A 54 -4.78 -5.37 6.91
C GLU A 54 -5.93 -4.41 7.23
N ILE A 55 -7.16 -4.77 6.85
CA ILE A 55 -8.34 -4.00 7.28
C ILE A 55 -8.71 -4.49 8.68
N LYS A 56 -8.72 -3.58 9.66
CA LYS A 56 -9.15 -3.92 11.03
C LYS A 56 -10.66 -3.96 11.15
N GLU A 57 -11.33 -3.17 10.33
CA GLU A 57 -12.77 -3.01 10.27
C GLU A 57 -13.42 -4.06 9.33
N LYS A 58 -14.64 -4.48 9.67
CA LYS A 58 -15.42 -5.33 8.75
C LYS A 58 -16.03 -4.48 7.65
N VAL A 59 -15.39 -4.46 6.49
CA VAL A 59 -15.87 -3.73 5.31
C VAL A 59 -16.58 -4.69 4.36
N PHE A 60 -17.83 -4.39 4.05
CA PHE A 60 -18.61 -5.13 3.05
C PHE A 60 -18.70 -4.33 1.75
N MET A 61 -18.73 -5.03 0.61
CA MET A 61 -18.94 -4.44 -0.70
C MET A 61 -20.04 -5.18 -1.46
N GLU A 62 -20.68 -4.49 -2.39
CA GLU A 62 -21.54 -5.14 -3.38
C GLU A 62 -20.73 -6.16 -4.19
N ILE A 63 -21.40 -7.23 -4.61
CA ILE A 63 -20.77 -8.23 -5.47
C ILE A 63 -20.36 -7.55 -6.79
N PRO A 64 -19.08 -7.66 -7.19
CA PRO A 64 -18.64 -7.16 -8.47
C PRO A 64 -19.36 -7.81 -9.64
N ASP A 65 -19.63 -7.03 -10.67
CA ASP A 65 -20.12 -7.55 -11.95
C ASP A 65 -19.19 -8.65 -12.46
N ASN A 66 -19.79 -9.75 -12.93
CA ASN A 66 -19.08 -10.92 -13.46
C ASN A 66 -18.24 -11.71 -12.43
N LEU A 67 -18.38 -11.50 -11.12
CA LEU A 67 -17.64 -12.28 -10.11
C LEU A 67 -17.79 -13.80 -10.33
N GLU A 68 -19.01 -14.28 -10.59
CA GLU A 68 -19.27 -15.71 -10.86
C GLU A 68 -18.46 -16.23 -12.06
N LYS A 69 -18.40 -15.44 -13.15
CA LYS A 69 -17.63 -15.80 -14.35
C LYS A 69 -16.14 -15.90 -14.03
N TYR A 70 -15.61 -14.97 -13.23
CA TYR A 70 -14.20 -15.03 -12.81
C TYR A 70 -13.92 -16.23 -11.91
N LEU A 71 -14.81 -16.56 -10.97
CA LEU A 71 -14.68 -17.75 -10.12
C LEU A 71 -14.68 -19.03 -10.96
N HIS A 72 -15.55 -19.12 -11.97
CA HIS A 72 -15.55 -20.23 -12.92
C HIS A 72 -14.24 -20.34 -13.72
N ASN A 73 -13.70 -19.22 -14.21
CA ASN A 73 -12.43 -19.22 -14.92
C ASN A 73 -11.28 -19.69 -14.02
N ILE A 74 -11.19 -19.19 -12.79
CA ILE A 74 -10.19 -19.63 -11.80
C ILE A 74 -10.32 -21.14 -11.55
N MET A 75 -11.54 -21.66 -11.41
CA MET A 75 -11.75 -23.09 -11.23
C MET A 75 -11.28 -23.92 -12.44
N ILE A 76 -11.45 -23.42 -13.66
CA ILE A 76 -10.95 -24.08 -14.88
C ILE A 76 -9.43 -24.03 -14.92
N GLU A 77 -8.83 -22.87 -14.70
CA GLU A 77 -7.38 -22.66 -14.77
C GLU A 77 -6.65 -23.49 -13.70
N GLU A 78 -7.18 -23.54 -12.48
CA GLU A 78 -6.60 -24.26 -11.34
C GLU A 78 -6.96 -25.75 -11.31
N SER A 79 -7.79 -26.24 -12.23
CA SER A 79 -8.24 -27.65 -12.22
C SER A 79 -7.09 -28.65 -12.39
N CYS A 80 -6.04 -28.26 -13.11
CA CYS A 80 -4.85 -29.06 -13.39
C CYS A 80 -3.64 -28.73 -12.49
N ASN A 81 -3.78 -27.76 -11.58
CA ASN A 81 -2.68 -27.35 -10.70
C ASN A 81 -2.53 -28.31 -9.52
N GLU A 82 -1.29 -28.52 -9.07
CA GLU A 82 -0.99 -29.39 -7.91
C GLU A 82 -1.50 -28.75 -6.61
N ASP A 83 -1.37 -27.42 -6.46
CA ASP A 83 -1.94 -26.68 -5.35
C ASP A 83 -3.39 -26.25 -5.65
N LYS A 84 -4.35 -27.01 -5.12
CA LYS A 84 -5.79 -26.76 -5.31
C LYS A 84 -6.39 -25.76 -4.33
N ASN A 85 -5.59 -25.07 -3.50
CA ASN A 85 -6.10 -24.14 -2.49
C ASN A 85 -6.97 -23.03 -3.12
N LEU A 86 -6.52 -22.48 -4.26
CA LEU A 86 -7.27 -21.45 -4.96
C LEU A 86 -8.57 -22.01 -5.59
N PHE A 87 -8.51 -23.21 -6.16
CA PHE A 87 -9.68 -23.92 -6.68
C PHE A 87 -10.75 -24.11 -5.60
N PHE A 88 -10.38 -24.61 -4.41
CA PHE A 88 -11.32 -24.85 -3.32
C PHE A 88 -11.92 -23.55 -2.77
N LYS A 89 -11.14 -22.47 -2.68
CA LYS A 89 -11.64 -21.15 -2.30
C LYS A 89 -12.65 -20.62 -3.31
N ALA A 90 -12.35 -20.72 -4.61
CA ALA A 90 -13.26 -20.26 -5.66
C ALA A 90 -14.56 -21.05 -5.69
N LYS A 91 -14.48 -22.38 -5.55
CA LYS A 91 -15.64 -23.26 -5.47
C LYS A 91 -16.54 -22.92 -4.28
N LYS A 92 -15.95 -22.77 -3.08
CA LYS A 92 -16.69 -22.38 -1.88
C LYS A 92 -17.39 -21.04 -2.05
N MET A 93 -16.70 -20.03 -2.58
CA MET A 93 -17.30 -18.71 -2.83
C MET A 93 -18.51 -18.82 -3.78
N LEU A 94 -18.46 -19.70 -4.79
CA LEU A 94 -19.56 -19.91 -5.72
C LEU A 94 -20.76 -20.63 -5.07
N GLU A 95 -20.50 -21.56 -4.14
CA GLU A 95 -21.53 -22.22 -3.33
C GLU A 95 -22.21 -21.20 -2.39
N ASP A 96 -21.42 -20.41 -1.67
CA ASP A 96 -21.90 -19.36 -0.76
C ASP A 96 -22.78 -18.32 -1.50
N LEU A 97 -22.44 -17.99 -2.75
CA LEU A 97 -23.23 -17.07 -3.59
C LEU A 97 -24.60 -17.64 -4.00
N LYS A 98 -24.73 -18.97 -4.14
CA LYS A 98 -25.95 -19.66 -4.59
C LYS A 98 -26.92 -19.97 -3.46
N GLU A 99 -26.44 -20.16 -2.23
CA GLU A 99 -27.28 -20.53 -1.08
C GLU A 99 -28.11 -19.36 -0.53
N SER A 100 -27.66 -18.12 -0.73
CA SER A 100 -28.33 -16.95 -0.16
C SER A 100 -29.35 -16.34 -1.12
N GLN A 101 -30.63 -16.35 -0.72
CA GLN A 101 -31.78 -15.82 -1.48
C GLN A 101 -31.97 -14.30 -1.38
N ASP A 102 -31.20 -13.60 -0.53
CA ASP A 102 -31.29 -12.16 -0.30
C ASP A 102 -29.97 -11.45 -0.61
N LYS A 103 -30.02 -10.13 -0.86
CA LYS A 103 -28.90 -9.26 -1.30
C LYS A 103 -27.52 -9.66 -0.74
N ASN A 104 -26.77 -10.43 -1.53
CA ASN A 104 -25.44 -10.89 -1.17
C ASN A 104 -24.42 -9.75 -1.21
N VAL A 105 -23.50 -9.76 -0.24
CA VAL A 105 -22.38 -8.81 -0.13
C VAL A 105 -21.08 -9.57 0.11
N CYS A 106 -19.97 -9.02 -0.37
CA CYS A 106 -18.63 -9.58 -0.14
C CYS A 106 -18.00 -8.91 1.08
N LEU A 107 -17.46 -9.71 2.02
CA LEU A 107 -16.58 -9.21 3.07
C LEU A 107 -15.16 -9.05 2.52
N LEU A 108 -14.58 -7.85 2.69
CA LEU A 108 -13.20 -7.56 2.30
C LEU A 108 -12.22 -7.96 3.41
N ASN A 109 -11.40 -8.96 3.11
CA ASN A 109 -10.34 -9.42 4.03
C ASN A 109 -9.01 -8.64 3.85
N LYS A 110 -8.85 -7.92 2.75
CA LYS A 110 -7.66 -7.11 2.44
C LYS A 110 -8.05 -5.72 1.98
N ALA A 111 -7.22 -4.73 2.30
CA ALA A 111 -7.38 -3.36 1.84
C ALA A 111 -7.22 -3.31 0.32
N ILE A 112 -8.26 -2.86 -0.39
CA ILE A 112 -8.22 -2.70 -1.86
C ILE A 112 -8.36 -1.23 -2.25
N TYR A 113 -7.96 -0.91 -3.49
CA TYR A 113 -8.15 0.43 -4.07
C TYR A 113 -9.62 0.86 -3.99
N GLY A 114 -9.86 2.13 -3.67
CA GLY A 114 -11.20 2.73 -3.57
C GLY A 114 -11.77 2.81 -2.14
N LEU A 115 -11.19 2.09 -1.17
CA LEU A 115 -11.51 2.31 0.24
C LEU A 115 -10.67 3.46 0.79
N LYS A 116 -11.30 4.39 1.54
CA LYS A 116 -10.60 5.49 2.21
C LYS A 116 -9.58 5.01 3.23
N GLN A 117 -9.86 3.89 3.91
CA GLN A 117 -9.00 3.31 4.93
C GLN A 117 -7.72 2.67 4.36
N SER A 118 -7.76 2.19 3.12
CA SER A 118 -6.64 1.43 2.53
C SER A 118 -5.36 2.25 2.51
N GLY A 119 -5.42 3.52 2.12
CA GLY A 119 -4.24 4.37 2.06
C GLY A 119 -3.63 4.62 3.43
N ARG A 120 -4.48 4.73 4.46
CA ARG A 120 -4.03 4.93 5.83
C ARG A 120 -3.32 3.69 6.36
N GLN A 121 -3.89 2.50 6.17
CA GLN A 121 -3.26 1.25 6.60
C GLN A 121 -1.92 1.03 5.90
N TRP A 122 -1.85 1.36 4.61
CA TRP A 122 -0.59 1.40 3.88
C TRP A 122 0.42 2.35 4.54
N TYR A 123 0.05 3.63 4.75
CA TYR A 123 0.91 4.62 5.39
C TYR A 123 1.39 4.15 6.77
N MET A 124 0.52 3.61 7.62
CA MET A 124 0.88 3.14 8.96
C MET A 124 1.88 1.98 8.91
N LYS A 125 1.71 1.05 7.96
CA LYS A 125 2.63 -0.06 7.76
C LYS A 125 3.99 0.42 7.29
N LEU A 126 4.01 1.36 6.34
CA LEU A 126 5.24 1.97 5.86
C LEU A 126 5.95 2.77 6.95
N ASP A 127 5.23 3.62 7.69
CA ASP A 127 5.74 4.40 8.83
C ASP A 127 6.40 3.50 9.88
N THR A 128 5.72 2.41 10.25
CA THR A 128 6.27 1.43 11.21
C THR A 128 7.57 0.84 10.70
N LYS A 129 7.65 0.46 9.41
CA LYS A 129 8.86 -0.10 8.82
C LYS A 129 9.99 0.92 8.68
N LEU A 130 9.69 2.17 8.31
CA LEU A 130 10.69 3.23 8.26
C LEU A 130 11.26 3.52 9.66
N LYS A 131 10.42 3.54 10.70
CA LYS A 131 10.87 3.68 12.10
C LYS A 131 11.73 2.52 12.56
N GLU A 132 11.39 1.27 12.21
CA GLU A 132 12.24 0.09 12.45
C GLU A 132 13.61 0.23 11.77
N LEU A 133 13.65 0.83 10.57
CA LEU A 133 14.88 1.16 9.84
C LEU A 133 15.59 2.43 10.36
N LYS A 134 15.20 2.93 11.54
CA LYS A 134 15.76 4.11 12.23
C LYS A 134 15.55 5.44 11.50
N PHE A 135 14.54 5.52 10.63
CA PHE A 135 14.07 6.79 10.13
C PHE A 135 13.13 7.46 11.13
N THR A 136 13.18 8.79 11.16
CA THR A 136 12.27 9.60 11.97
C THR A 136 11.49 10.56 11.09
N PRO A 137 10.17 10.70 11.27
CA PRO A 137 9.39 11.68 10.52
C PRO A 137 9.83 13.11 10.90
N SER A 138 9.88 13.99 9.91
CA SER A 138 10.21 15.40 10.10
C SER A 138 9.07 16.12 10.82
N PHE A 139 9.43 17.07 11.69
CA PHE A 139 8.46 17.94 12.35
C PHE A 139 7.69 18.83 11.35
N ALA A 140 8.34 19.23 10.25
CA ALA A 140 7.73 20.11 9.25
C ALA A 140 6.75 19.38 8.32
N ASP A 141 7.01 18.11 8.04
CA ASP A 141 6.19 17.25 7.17
C ASP A 141 6.31 15.78 7.62
N PRO A 142 5.26 15.20 8.23
CA PRO A 142 5.27 13.82 8.72
C PRO A 142 5.42 12.73 7.65
N CYS A 143 5.33 13.09 6.36
CA CYS A 143 5.60 12.18 5.24
C CYS A 143 7.04 12.28 4.72
N VAL A 144 7.86 13.17 5.29
CA VAL A 144 9.29 13.26 5.03
C VAL A 144 10.04 12.61 6.19
N TYR A 145 10.73 11.52 5.90
CA TYR A 145 11.49 10.74 6.86
C TYR A 145 12.97 11.02 6.71
N ILE A 146 13.66 11.15 7.83
CA ILE A 146 15.09 11.47 7.87
C ILE A 146 15.80 10.39 8.70
N SER A 147 16.87 9.83 8.13
CA SER A 147 17.83 9.01 8.86
C SER A 147 19.18 9.71 8.85
N ASP A 148 19.74 9.91 10.03
CA ASP A 148 21.08 10.49 10.23
C ASP A 148 21.93 9.47 10.99
N SER A 149 22.70 8.69 10.24
CA SER A 149 23.56 7.65 10.78
C SER A 149 25.02 7.95 10.42
N GLY A 150 25.73 8.54 11.38
CA GLY A 150 27.17 8.81 11.28
C GLY A 150 27.54 9.96 10.35
N GLY A 151 26.68 10.99 10.24
CA GLY A 151 26.95 12.21 9.46
C GLY A 151 26.53 12.15 8.00
N GLU A 152 26.00 11.02 7.53
CA GLU A 152 25.42 10.89 6.20
C GLU A 152 23.91 10.76 6.30
N LYS A 153 23.21 11.74 5.74
CA LYS A 153 21.76 11.88 5.81
C LYS A 153 21.10 11.22 4.60
N ILE A 154 20.08 10.40 4.86
CA ILE A 154 19.14 9.92 3.85
C ILE A 154 17.77 10.51 4.17
N ILE A 155 17.11 11.05 3.16
CA ILE A 155 15.77 11.61 3.27
C ILE A 155 14.83 10.81 2.36
N ILE A 156 13.66 10.43 2.86
CA ILE A 156 12.63 9.73 2.09
C ILE A 156 11.35 10.56 2.14
N ALA A 157 10.88 11.04 1.00
CA ALA A 157 9.58 11.69 0.87
C ALA A 157 8.55 10.67 0.35
N VAL A 158 7.48 10.46 1.11
CA VAL A 158 6.41 9.50 0.78
C VAL A 158 5.26 10.24 0.10
N TYR A 159 4.93 9.86 -1.13
CA TYR A 159 3.80 10.38 -1.89
C TYR A 159 2.94 9.23 -2.40
N VAL A 160 1.93 8.84 -1.61
CA VAL A 160 1.02 7.72 -1.93
C VAL A 160 1.80 6.40 -2.12
N ASP A 161 1.99 5.98 -3.38
CA ASP A 161 2.66 4.73 -3.76
C ASP A 161 4.15 4.96 -4.07
N ASP A 162 4.57 6.22 -4.19
CA ASP A 162 5.94 6.63 -4.52
C ASP A 162 6.76 6.99 -3.28
N LEU A 163 7.98 6.48 -3.22
CA LEU A 163 9.01 6.88 -2.27
C LEU A 163 10.13 7.56 -3.04
N VAL A 164 10.32 8.86 -2.81
CA VAL A 164 11.44 9.62 -3.38
C VAL A 164 12.56 9.68 -2.35
N ILE A 165 13.71 9.11 -2.68
CA ILE A 165 14.86 8.93 -1.78
C ILE A 165 15.97 9.89 -2.20
N PHE A 166 16.41 10.73 -1.26
CA PHE A 166 17.51 11.67 -1.43
C PHE A 166 18.72 11.22 -0.60
N TYR A 167 19.89 11.12 -1.21
CA TYR A 167 21.08 10.56 -0.56
C TYR A 167 22.40 11.02 -1.22
N LYS A 168 23.52 10.85 -0.51
CA LYS A 168 24.89 11.00 -1.06
C LYS A 168 25.57 9.65 -1.29
N ASP A 169 25.52 8.77 -0.29
CA ASP A 169 26.16 7.45 -0.36
C ASP A 169 25.27 6.38 -1.00
N ASN A 170 25.66 5.95 -2.20
CA ASN A 170 24.99 4.90 -2.95
C ASN A 170 24.97 3.56 -2.20
N LYS A 171 26.00 3.24 -1.39
CA LYS A 171 26.05 1.96 -0.68
C LYS A 171 24.96 1.90 0.39
N LYS A 172 24.81 2.97 1.18
CA LYS A 172 23.72 3.08 2.17
C LYS A 172 22.36 3.15 1.51
N ALA A 173 22.20 3.92 0.43
CA ALA A 173 20.94 4.00 -0.30
C ALA A 173 20.52 2.62 -0.81
N ASN A 174 21.40 1.90 -1.49
CA ASN A 174 21.13 0.54 -1.99
C ASN A 174 20.82 -0.45 -0.86
N LEU A 175 21.45 -0.31 0.31
CA LEU A 175 21.11 -1.12 1.47
C LEU A 175 19.67 -0.87 1.95
N ILE A 176 19.29 0.41 2.10
CA ILE A 176 17.92 0.77 2.49
C ILE A 176 16.90 0.31 1.43
N LYS A 177 17.17 0.55 0.14
CA LYS A 177 16.31 0.06 -0.95
C LYS A 177 16.14 -1.46 -0.89
N SER A 178 17.23 -2.20 -0.66
CA SER A 178 17.18 -3.66 -0.50
C SER A 178 16.36 -4.10 0.71
N GLN A 179 16.46 -3.39 1.84
CA GLN A 179 15.65 -3.66 3.03
C GLN A 179 14.16 -3.39 2.77
N LEU A 180 13.83 -2.30 2.08
CA LEU A 180 12.46 -1.97 1.69
C LEU A 180 11.88 -3.00 0.72
N MET A 181 12.64 -3.41 -0.31
CA MET A 181 12.24 -4.45 -1.27
C MET A 181 12.05 -5.84 -0.64
N LYS A 182 12.66 -6.11 0.52
CA LYS A 182 12.38 -7.34 1.28
C LYS A 182 11.06 -7.29 2.04
N CYS A 183 10.60 -6.09 2.38
CA CYS A 183 9.35 -5.88 3.13
C CYS A 183 8.15 -5.67 2.22
N PHE A 184 8.37 -5.06 1.06
CA PHE A 184 7.34 -4.66 0.13
C PHE A 184 7.74 -5.04 -1.30
N GLU A 185 6.75 -5.42 -2.10
CA GLU A 185 6.95 -5.56 -3.53
C GLU A 185 7.09 -4.15 -4.14
N MET A 186 8.26 -3.85 -4.74
CA MET A 186 8.58 -2.49 -5.22
C MET A 186 9.34 -2.55 -6.54
N ARG A 187 9.25 -1.47 -7.31
CA ARG A 187 10.03 -1.22 -8.53
C ARG A 187 10.92 0.00 -8.32
N ASP A 188 12.20 -0.15 -8.64
CA ASP A 188 13.16 0.96 -8.66
C ASP A 188 13.06 1.66 -10.02
N LEU A 189 12.72 2.94 -10.04
CA LEU A 189 12.44 3.71 -11.25
C LEU A 189 13.60 4.63 -11.67
N GLY A 190 14.72 4.59 -10.96
CA GLY A 190 15.85 5.48 -11.17
C GLY A 190 15.95 6.43 -10.00
#